data_AF-A0A519TP54-F1
#
_entry.id   AF-A0A519TP54-F1
#
_cell.length_a   1.000
_cell.length_b   1.000
_cell.length_c   1.000
_cell.angle_alpha   90.00
_cell.angle_beta   90.00
_cell.angle_gamma   90.00
#
_symmetry.space_group_name_H-M   'P 1'
#
loop_
_entity.id
_entity.type
_entity.pdbx_description
1 polymer ?
#
loop_
_entity_poly.entity_id
_entity_poly.type
_entity_poly.pdbx_seq_one_letter_code
_entity_poly.pdbx_strand_id
1 'polypeptide(L)' 'MKITLEVPDSRAEFLLELLQSLPYVKLSGPAAEAQAPDETAHLLASPTNAARLRAAIERDCRGERETHDFLANI' A
#
# COMPACT_ATOMS: atom_id res chain seq x y z
N MET A 1 2.14 26.41 24.04
CA MET A 1 2.11 27.52 23.05
C MET A 1 1.79 26.94 21.69
N LYS A 2 0.88 27.55 20.93
CA LYS A 2 0.49 27.11 19.58
C LYS A 2 0.93 28.20 18.61
N ILE A 3 1.74 27.83 17.62
CA ILE A 3 2.21 28.73 16.56
C ILE A 3 1.53 28.26 15.28
N THR A 4 0.82 29.18 14.63
CA THR A 4 0.17 28.93 13.34
C THR A 4 1.04 29.55 12.25
N LEU A 5 1.40 28.76 11.24
CA LEU A 5 2.20 29.21 10.10
C LEU A 5 1.28 29.33 8.89
N GLU A 6 1.15 30.53 8.32
CA GLU A 6 0.46 30.72 7.05
C GLU A 6 1.45 30.47 5.92
N VAL A 7 1.20 29.42 5.14
CA VAL A 7 2.05 28.99 4.04
C VAL A 7 1.27 29.15 2.74
N PRO A 8 1.85 29.79 1.70
CA PRO A 8 1.26 29.80 0.37
C PRO A 8 1.15 28.38 -0.20
N ASP A 9 0.04 28.05 -0.86
CA ASP A 9 -0.22 26.70 -1.40
C ASP A 9 0.92 26.17 -2.27
N SER A 10 1.57 27.03 -3.05
CA SER A 10 2.71 26.68 -3.90
C SER A 10 3.94 26.14 -3.17
N ARG A 11 4.01 26.32 -1.84
CA ARG A 11 5.11 25.88 -0.97
C ARG A 11 4.67 24.89 0.10
N ALA A 12 3.38 24.53 0.14
CA ALA A 12 2.82 23.65 1.15
C ALA A 12 3.40 22.23 1.06
N GLU A 13 3.47 21.66 -0.14
CA GLU A 13 4.01 20.31 -0.37
C GLU A 13 5.49 20.22 0.05
N PHE A 14 6.30 21.18 -0.37
CA PHE A 14 7.73 21.25 -0.02
C PHE A 14 7.96 21.34 1.50
N LEU A 15 7.17 22.15 2.22
CA LEU A 15 7.30 22.25 3.68
C LEU A 15 6.83 20.97 4.39
N LEU A 16 5.82 20.28 3.86
CA LEU A 16 5.40 18.99 4.39
C LEU A 16 6.50 17.92 4.22
N GLU A 17 7.13 17.85 3.05
CA GLU A 17 8.28 16.96 2.82
C GLU A 17 9.43 17.26 3.78
N LEU A 18 9.77 18.54 3.98
CA LEU A 18 10.81 18.95 4.91
C LEU A 18 10.48 18.54 6.35
N LEU A 19 9.23 18.71 6.79
CA LEU A 19 8.79 18.29 8.12
C LEU A 19 8.78 16.77 8.29
N GLN A 20 8.48 16.01 7.24
CA GLN A 20 8.55 14.53 7.25
C GLN A 20 10.00 14.02 7.38
N SER A 21 10.98 14.78 6.88
CA SER A 21 12.40 14.40 6.99
C SER A 21 12.95 14.48 8.42
N LEU A 22 12.25 15.15 9.33
CA LEU A 22 12.71 15.38 10.70
C LEU A 22 12.25 14.24 11.63
N PRO A 23 13.18 13.49 12.27
CA PRO A 23 12.84 12.26 13.01
C PRO A 23 12.06 12.49 14.31
N TYR A 24 11.95 13.74 14.77
CA TYR A 24 11.28 14.15 16.00
C TYR A 24 9.95 14.87 15.76
N VAL A 25 9.55 15.07 14.50
CA VAL A 25 8.30 15.73 14.14
C VAL A 25 7.22 14.68 13.91
N LYS A 26 6.17 14.71 14.74
CA LYS A 26 4.96 13.91 14.53
C LYS A 26 3.91 14.78 13.84
N LEU A 27 3.73 14.57 12.55
CA LEU A 27 2.65 15.22 11.80
C LEU A 27 1.31 14.66 12.28
N SER A 28 0.58 15.48 13.03
CA SER A 28 -0.77 15.19 13.51
C SER A 28 -1.78 15.83 12.57
N GLY A 29 -1.69 15.52 11.27
CA GLY A 29 -2.76 15.83 10.33
C GLY A 29 -3.78 14.69 10.35
N PRO A 30 -5.02 14.90 9.84
CA PRO A 30 -5.80 13.76 9.41
C PRO A 30 -4.93 13.03 8.40
N ALA A 31 -4.38 11.87 8.75
CA ALA A 31 -3.89 10.95 7.76
C ALA A 31 -5.07 10.82 6.81
N ALA A 32 -4.93 11.31 5.57
CA ALA A 32 -5.87 10.98 4.53
C ALA A 32 -6.03 9.47 4.66
N GLU A 33 -7.23 9.00 5.00
CA GLU A 33 -7.54 7.58 4.94
C GLU A 33 -7.06 7.17 3.57
N ALA A 34 -5.92 6.46 3.54
CA ALA A 34 -5.42 5.91 2.31
C ALA A 34 -6.55 5.01 1.87
N GLN A 35 -7.27 5.44 0.82
CA GLN A 35 -8.35 4.67 0.23
C GLN A 35 -7.85 3.24 0.15
N ALA A 36 -8.60 2.30 0.74
CA ALA A 36 -8.22 0.90 0.77
C ALA A 36 -7.72 0.55 -0.63
N PRO A 37 -6.43 0.15 -0.77
CA PRO A 37 -5.84 -0.02 -2.08
C PRO A 37 -6.72 -1.02 -2.84
N ASP A 38 -7.00 -0.71 -4.11
CA ASP A 38 -7.69 -1.66 -4.96
C ASP A 38 -6.77 -2.88 -5.13
N GLU A 39 -7.02 -3.90 -4.31
CA GLU A 39 -6.23 -5.13 -4.27
C GLU A 39 -6.25 -5.86 -5.62
N THR A 40 -7.30 -5.68 -6.42
CA THR A 40 -7.35 -6.23 -7.77
C THR A 40 -6.34 -5.53 -8.66
N ALA A 41 -6.31 -4.19 -8.61
CA ALA A 41 -5.31 -3.41 -9.33
C ALA A 41 -3.89 -3.73 -8.84
N HIS A 42 -3.70 -3.92 -7.53
CA HIS A 42 -2.41 -4.31 -6.95
C HIS A 42 -1.93 -5.67 -7.48
N LEU A 43 -2.77 -6.70 -7.45
CA LEU A 43 -2.43 -8.04 -7.94
C LEU A 43 -2.17 -8.06 -9.46
N LEU A 44 -2.84 -7.20 -10.23
CA LEU A 44 -2.68 -7.11 -11.68
C LEU A 44 -1.57 -6.15 -12.14
N ALA A 45 -0.98 -5.36 -11.25
CA ALA A 45 0.04 -4.36 -11.59
C ALA A 45 1.31 -4.97 -12.19
N SER A 46 1.71 -6.17 -11.74
CA SER A 46 2.87 -6.88 -12.29
C SER A 46 2.43 -7.88 -13.37
N PRO A 47 2.95 -7.79 -14.60
CA PRO A 47 2.57 -8.69 -15.69
C PRO A 47 2.92 -10.17 -15.38
N THR A 48 4.03 -10.39 -14.68
CA THR A 48 4.43 -11.74 -14.25
C THR A 48 3.47 -12.29 -13.20
N ASN A 49 3.06 -11.46 -12.23
CA ASN A 49 2.11 -11.89 -11.20
C ASN A 49 0.72 -12.17 -11.81
N ALA A 50 0.26 -11.29 -12.71
CA ALA A 50 -1.00 -11.47 -13.40
C ALA A 50 -1.03 -12.77 -14.22
N ALA A 51 0.05 -13.12 -14.91
CA ALA A 51 0.17 -14.38 -15.64
C ALA A 51 0.10 -15.60 -14.70
N ARG A 52 0.82 -15.56 -13.56
CA ARG A 52 0.78 -16.63 -12.55
C ARG A 52 -0.62 -16.79 -11.95
N LEU A 53 -1.28 -15.68 -11.62
CA LEU A 53 -2.62 -15.70 -11.05
C LEU A 53 -3.63 -16.32 -12.03
N ARG A 54 -3.59 -15.93 -13.31
CA ARG A 54 -4.46 -16.50 -14.35
C ARG A 54 -4.23 -18.01 -14.50
N ALA A 55 -2.98 -18.45 -14.58
CA ALA A 55 -2.65 -19.87 -14.67
C ALA A 55 -3.13 -20.67 -13.45
N ALA A 56 -3.01 -20.11 -12.25
CA ALA A 56 -3.52 -20.73 -11.03
C ALA A 56 -5.05 -20.85 -11.03
N ILE A 57 -5.77 -19.82 -11.48
CA ILE A 57 -7.24 -19.86 -11.62
C ILE A 57 -7.67 -20.91 -12.66
N GLU A 58 -7.00 -20.97 -13.82
CA GLU A 58 -7.30 -21.99 -14.83
C GLU A 58 -7.06 -23.42 -14.33
N ARG A 59 -6.00 -23.62 -13.55
CA ARG A 59 -5.69 -24.89 -12.90
C ARG A 59 -6.78 -25.25 -11.87
N ASP A 60 -7.24 -24.27 -11.11
CA ASP A 60 -8.32 -24.42 -10.12
C ASP A 60 -9.65 -24.82 -10.77
N CYS A 61 -10.04 -24.13 -11.84
CA CYS A 61 -11.26 -24.42 -12.61
C CYS A 61 -11.25 -25.81 -13.23
N ARG A 62 -10.07 -26.35 -13.55
CA ARG A 62 -9.90 -27.74 -14.04
C ARG A 62 -9.86 -28.78 -12.93
N GLY A 63 -9.91 -28.36 -11.66
CA GLY A 63 -9.84 -29.25 -10.50
C GLY A 63 -8.44 -29.80 -10.22
N GLU A 64 -7.40 -29.25 -10.85
CA GLU A 64 -6.02 -29.69 -10.71
C GLU A 64 -5.40 -29.13 -9.40
N ARG A 65 -5.98 -29.42 -8.24
CA ARG A 65 -5.53 -28.87 -6.94
C ARG A 65 -4.51 -29.79 -6.27
N GLU A 66 -3.54 -29.19 -5.60
CA GLU A 66 -2.65 -29.88 -4.65
C GLU A 66 -3.00 -29.43 -3.23
N THR A 67 -3.21 -30.39 -2.33
CA THR A 67 -3.42 -30.11 -0.91
C THR A 67 -2.10 -30.26 -0.19
N HIS A 68 -1.69 -29.21 0.50
CA HIS A 68 -0.51 -29.21 1.34
C HIS A 68 -0.94 -29.01 2.79
N ASP A 69 -0.40 -29.83 3.68
CA ASP A 69 -0.59 -29.64 5.12
C ASP A 69 0.22 -28.43 5.58
N PHE A 70 -0.40 -27.58 6.39
CA PHE A 70 0.30 -26.48 7.02
C PHE A 70 1.18 -27.03 8.16
N LEU A 71 2.50 -27.01 7.96
CA LEU A 71 3.44 -27.39 9.01
C LEU A 71 3.51 -26.26 10.04
N ALA A 72 2.77 -26.42 11.14
CA ALA A 72 2.69 -25.44 12.23
C ALA A 72 3.95 -25.41 13.15
N ASN A 73 5.10 -25.87 12.66
CA ASN A 73 6.35 -25.85 13.42
C ASN A 73 7.24 -24.68 12.98
N ILE A 74 6.97 -23.49 13.51
CA ILE A 74 7.93 -22.38 13.66
C ILE A 74 7.62 -21.64 14.96
#